data_AF-A0A8J9TYW1-F1
#
_entry.id   AF-A0A8J9TYW1-F1
#
_cell.length_a   1.000
_cell.length_b   1.000
_cell.length_c   1.000
_cell.angle_alpha   90.00
_cell.angle_beta   90.00
_cell.angle_gamma   90.00
#
_symmetry.space_group_name_H-M   'P 1'
#
loop_
_entity.id
_entity.type
_entity.pdbx_description
1 polymer ?
#
loop_
_entity_poly.entity_id
_entity_poly.type
_entity_poly.pdbx_seq_one_letter_code
_entity_poly.pdbx_strand_id
1 'polypeptide(L)'
;MQQLESLASQRPTPLRLADMYEYGRGIDPAQRLRNSQFLHRELPIRVAQRAYDLLTLPHGLSNATPIRQVAATYIQYLQQFKSRPCPQNKTQEEEFTDFVQSLVLDRAAVPISIFR
;
A
#
# COMPACT_ATOMS: atom_id res chain seq x y z
N MET A 1 -0.91 -12.49 -12.71
CA MET A 1 -2.25 -12.35 -12.10
C MET A 1 -2.42 -13.16 -10.83
N GLN A 2 -2.10 -14.46 -10.80
CA GLN A 2 -2.30 -15.32 -9.62
C GLN A 2 -1.78 -14.75 -8.28
N GLN A 3 -0.59 -14.13 -8.26
CA GLN A 3 -0.05 -13.51 -7.03
C GLN A 3 -0.79 -12.24 -6.60
N LEU A 4 -1.30 -11.46 -7.57
CA LEU A 4 -2.10 -10.27 -7.29
C LEU A 4 -3.45 -10.68 -6.66
N GLU A 5 -4.12 -11.65 -7.29
CA GLU A 5 -5.38 -12.22 -6.80
C GLU A 5 -5.24 -12.81 -5.40
N SER A 6 -4.15 -13.56 -5.16
CA SER A 6 -3.87 -14.12 -3.84
C SER A 6 -3.78 -13.04 -2.75
N LEU A 7 -3.05 -11.95 -3.00
CA LEU A 7 -2.97 -10.84 -2.05
C LEU A 7 -4.30 -10.08 -1.93
N ALA A 8 -4.97 -9.83 -3.05
CA ALA A 8 -6.24 -9.11 -3.07
C ALA A 8 -7.36 -9.84 -2.32
N SER A 9 -7.34 -11.18 -2.33
CA SER A 9 -8.30 -12.02 -1.62
C SER A 9 -8.12 -12.01 -0.10
N GLN A 10 -7.01 -11.50 0.43
CA GLN A 10 -6.78 -11.43 1.88
C GLN A 10 -7.65 -10.36 2.52
N ARG A 11 -8.08 -10.61 3.75
CA ARG A 11 -8.88 -9.66 4.52
C ARG A 11 -7.97 -8.58 5.12
N PRO A 12 -8.20 -7.28 4.83
CA PRO A 12 -7.48 -6.18 5.47
C PRO A 12 -7.81 -6.12 6.96
N THR A 13 -6.86 -5.67 7.76
CA THR A 13 -7.03 -5.46 9.20
C THR A 13 -7.67 -4.09 9.45
N PRO A 14 -8.95 -4.01 9.90
CA PRO A 14 -9.55 -2.74 10.27
C PRO A 14 -8.91 -2.21 11.56
N LEU A 15 -8.71 -0.90 11.63
CA LEU A 15 -8.21 -0.22 12.82
C LEU A 15 -9.30 0.65 13.44
N ARG A 16 -9.40 0.65 14.77
CA ARG A 16 -10.26 1.59 15.48
C ARG A 16 -9.51 2.90 15.69
N LEU A 17 -10.25 3.99 15.78
CA LEU A 17 -9.65 5.31 16.03
C LEU A 17 -8.88 5.36 17.36
N ALA A 18 -9.37 4.67 18.40
CA ALA A 18 -8.68 4.55 19.67
C ALA A 18 -7.32 3.85 19.52
N ASP A 19 -7.25 2.78 18.72
CA ASP A 19 -5.99 2.07 18.46
C ASP A 19 -4.98 2.99 17.74
N MET A 20 -5.45 3.78 16.76
CA MET A 20 -4.60 4.76 16.07
C MET A 20 -4.02 5.82 17.02
N TYR A 21 -4.82 6.29 17.98
CA TYR A 21 -4.34 7.21 19.02
C TYR A 21 -3.25 6.53 19.87
N GLU A 22 -3.49 5.31 20.36
CA GLU A 22 -2.51 4.58 21.16
C GLU A 22 -1.21 4.30 20.39
N TYR A 23 -1.29 4.01 19.09
CA TYR A 23 -0.10 3.78 18.26
C TYR A 23 0.69 5.06 17.93
N GLY A 24 0.04 6.23 18.01
CA GLY A 24 0.61 7.53 17.62
C GLY A 24 0.96 8.47 18.77
N ARG A 25 0.46 8.22 19.99
CA ARG A 25 0.63 9.12 21.15
C ARG A 25 2.03 9.13 21.79
N GLY A 26 2.94 8.25 21.36
CA GLY A 26 4.24 8.06 22.00
C GLY A 26 5.39 8.01 21.00
N ILE A 27 6.60 8.35 21.48
CA ILE A 27 7.87 8.27 20.73
C ILE A 27 8.58 6.94 21.03
N ASP A 28 7.83 5.88 21.39
CA ASP A 28 8.43 4.56 21.68
C ASP A 28 9.00 3.97 20.38
N PRO A 29 10.34 3.80 20.25
CA PRO A 29 10.94 3.22 19.05
C PRO A 29 10.45 1.78 18.80
N ALA A 30 10.10 1.04 19.85
CA ALA A 30 9.56 -0.31 19.70
C ALA A 30 8.15 -0.28 19.11
N GLN A 31 7.29 0.66 19.53
CA GLN A 31 5.98 0.87 18.91
C GLN A 31 6.11 1.30 17.45
N ARG A 32 7.07 2.19 17.14
CA ARG A 32 7.33 2.61 15.76
C ARG A 32 7.73 1.44 14.87
N LEU A 33 8.61 0.55 15.36
CA LEU A 33 8.98 -0.69 14.67
C LEU A 33 7.78 -1.64 14.49
N ARG A 34 6.92 -1.82 15.51
CA ARG A 34 5.69 -2.62 15.36
C ARG A 34 4.75 -2.03 14.31
N ASN A 35 4.61 -0.70 14.27
CA ASN A 35 3.78 -0.01 13.28
C ASN A 35 4.33 -0.23 11.86
N SER A 36 5.63 -0.14 11.65
CA SER A 36 6.23 -0.38 10.33
C SER A 36 6.10 -1.83 9.87
N GLN A 37 6.26 -2.80 10.78
CA GLN A 37 6.03 -4.22 10.50
C GLN A 37 4.56 -4.51 10.14
N PHE A 38 3.62 -3.87 10.84
CA PHE A 38 2.20 -3.95 10.50
C PHE A 38 1.95 -3.41 9.09
N LEU A 39 2.44 -2.20 8.80
CA LEU A 39 2.28 -1.56 7.49
C LEU A 39 2.94 -2.37 6.36
N HIS A 40 4.11 -2.96 6.59
CA HIS A 40 4.80 -3.81 5.61
C HIS A 40 3.94 -5.02 5.17
N ARG A 41 3.11 -5.57 6.08
CA ARG A 41 2.19 -6.68 5.78
C ARG A 41 0.86 -6.19 5.22
N GLU A 42 0.33 -5.09 5.76
CA GLU A 42 -1.02 -4.61 5.48
C GLU A 42 -1.10 -3.81 4.16
N LEU A 43 -0.10 -2.98 3.85
CA LEU A 43 -0.12 -2.13 2.65
C LEU A 43 -0.14 -2.95 1.33
N PRO A 44 0.65 -4.03 1.17
CA PRO A 44 0.59 -4.86 -0.05
C PRO A 44 -0.81 -5.44 -0.31
N ILE A 45 -1.55 -5.82 0.73
CA ILE A 45 -2.92 -6.34 0.61
C ILE A 45 -3.83 -5.25 0.03
N ARG A 46 -3.81 -4.06 0.63
CA ARG A 46 -4.67 -2.94 0.22
C ARG A 46 -4.33 -2.43 -1.18
N VAL A 47 -3.04 -2.35 -1.51
CA VAL A 47 -2.56 -1.97 -2.85
C VAL A 47 -2.98 -3.01 -3.88
N ALA A 48 -2.84 -4.30 -3.58
CA ALA A 48 -3.29 -5.38 -4.45
C ALA A 48 -4.80 -5.33 -4.71
N GLN A 49 -5.61 -5.06 -3.68
CA GLN A 49 -7.05 -4.88 -3.82
C GLN A 49 -7.40 -3.72 -4.75
N ARG A 50 -6.76 -2.55 -4.58
CA ARG A 50 -7.00 -1.40 -5.47
C ARG A 50 -6.62 -1.68 -6.92
N ALA A 51 -5.48 -2.34 -7.17
CA ALA A 51 -5.11 -2.77 -8.51
C ALA A 51 -6.13 -3.75 -9.10
N TYR A 52 -6.55 -4.75 -8.32
CA TYR A 52 -7.52 -5.74 -8.75
C TYR A 52 -8.89 -5.13 -9.06
N ASP A 53 -9.38 -4.23 -8.21
CA ASP A 53 -10.65 -3.52 -8.41
C ASP A 53 -10.63 -2.74 -9.74
N LEU A 54 -9.55 -2.01 -10.02
CA LEU A 54 -9.40 -1.25 -11.27
C LEU A 54 -9.38 -2.15 -12.52
N LEU A 55 -8.72 -3.31 -12.43
CA LEU A 55 -8.65 -4.28 -13.54
C LEU A 55 -9.96 -5.05 -13.76
N THR A 56 -10.85 -5.06 -12.77
CA THR A 56 -12.13 -5.79 -12.80
C THR A 56 -13.35 -4.88 -12.88
N LEU A 57 -13.15 -3.58 -13.12
CA LEU A 57 -14.25 -2.64 -13.29
C LEU A 57 -15.21 -3.06 -14.43
N PRO A 58 -16.53 -2.90 -14.23
CA PRO A 58 -17.55 -3.36 -15.17
C PRO A 58 -17.66 -2.46 -16.41
N HIS A 59 -18.50 -2.87 -17.37
CA HIS A 59 -18.87 -2.10 -18.56
C HIS A 59 -17.68 -1.66 -19.44
N GLY A 60 -16.58 -2.43 -19.41
CA GLY A 60 -15.37 -2.11 -20.18
C GLY A 60 -14.55 -0.95 -19.61
N LEU A 61 -14.87 -0.43 -18.43
CA LEU A 61 -14.10 0.63 -17.78
C LEU A 61 -12.65 0.20 -17.50
N SER A 62 -12.43 -1.07 -17.17
CA SER A 62 -11.07 -1.64 -17.03
C SER A 62 -10.23 -1.54 -18.32
N ASN A 63 -10.86 -1.33 -19.48
CA ASN A 63 -10.18 -1.11 -20.76
C ASN A 63 -9.86 0.37 -21.05
N ALA A 64 -10.29 1.31 -20.21
CA ALA A 64 -9.91 2.71 -20.38
C ALA A 64 -8.41 2.88 -20.09
N THR A 65 -7.69 3.57 -20.98
CA THR A 65 -6.25 3.77 -20.84
C THR A 65 -5.85 4.41 -19.50
N PRO A 66 -6.53 5.47 -19.00
CA PRO A 66 -6.21 6.05 -17.70
C PRO A 66 -6.35 5.04 -16.55
N ILE A 67 -7.41 4.22 -16.56
CA ILE A 67 -7.65 3.18 -15.55
C ILE A 67 -6.53 2.15 -15.55
N ARG A 68 -6.11 1.67 -16.73
CA ARG A 68 -4.99 0.73 -16.84
C ARG A 68 -3.66 1.32 -16.37
N GLN A 69 -3.41 2.60 -16.65
CA GLN A 69 -2.20 3.28 -16.20
C GLN A 69 -2.14 3.32 -14.66
N VAL A 70 -3.25 3.69 -14.02
CA VAL A 70 -3.34 3.67 -12.55
C VAL A 70 -3.16 2.26 -11.99
N ALA A 71 -3.81 1.26 -12.58
CA ALA A 71 -3.66 -0.13 -12.15
C ALA A 71 -2.19 -0.59 -12.27
N ALA A 72 -1.50 -0.21 -13.35
CA ALA A 72 -0.08 -0.50 -13.54
C ALA A 72 0.79 0.17 -12.47
N THR A 73 0.50 1.42 -12.08
CA THR A 73 1.19 2.11 -10.97
C THR A 73 1.03 1.35 -9.65
N TYR A 74 -0.18 0.91 -9.29
CA TYR A 74 -0.37 0.09 -8.08
C TYR A 74 0.40 -1.24 -8.15
N ILE A 75 0.46 -1.88 -9.31
CA ILE A 75 1.25 -3.11 -9.50
C ILE A 75 2.75 -2.82 -9.30
N GLN A 76 3.26 -1.69 -9.78
CA GLN A 76 4.63 -1.26 -9.54
C GLN A 76 4.90 -1.04 -8.04
N TYR A 77 3.99 -0.39 -7.32
CA TYR A 77 4.11 -0.24 -5.87
C TYR A 77 4.17 -1.60 -5.17
N LEU A 78 3.31 -2.54 -5.59
CA LEU A 78 3.31 -3.90 -5.04
C LEU A 78 4.66 -4.61 -5.24
N GLN A 79 5.27 -4.48 -6.42
CA GLN A 79 6.60 -5.03 -6.69
C GLN A 79 7.66 -4.41 -5.77
N GLN A 80 7.58 -3.10 -5.52
CA GLN A 80 8.47 -2.39 -4.62
C GLN A 80 8.31 -2.81 -3.14
N PHE A 81 7.08 -3.12 -2.69
CA PHE A 81 6.89 -3.69 -1.36
C PHE A 81 7.51 -5.08 -1.25
N LYS A 82 7.33 -5.94 -2.26
CA LYS A 82 7.84 -7.32 -2.25
C LYS A 82 9.36 -7.42 -2.29
N SER A 83 10.03 -6.44 -2.90
CA SER A 83 11.50 -6.43 -2.96
C SER A 83 12.15 -6.02 -1.62
N ARG A 84 11.36 -5.57 -0.65
CA ARG A 84 11.87 -5.08 0.64
C ARG A 84 11.56 -6.07 1.77
N PRO A 85 12.54 -6.40 2.61
CA PRO A 85 12.30 -7.23 3.79
C PRO A 85 11.45 -6.49 4.83
N CYS A 86 10.80 -7.26 5.70
CA CYS A 86 10.07 -6.70 6.85
C CYS A 86 11.07 -6.06 7.83
N PRO A 87 10.88 -4.81 8.27
CA PRO A 87 11.81 -4.13 9.17
C PRO A 87 12.03 -4.91 10.49
N GLN A 88 13.29 -5.11 10.87
CA GLN A 88 13.68 -5.82 12.10
C GLN A 88 14.39 -4.94 13.13
N ASN A 89 14.80 -3.73 12.73
CA ASN A 89 15.52 -2.80 13.58
C ASN A 89 15.18 -1.35 13.20
N LYS A 90 15.68 -0.40 14.01
CA LYS A 90 15.43 1.03 13.83
C LYS A 90 15.86 1.54 12.45
N THR A 91 17.05 1.17 11.98
CA THR A 91 17.56 1.61 10.67
C THR A 91 16.65 1.15 9.53
N GLN A 92 16.26 -0.12 9.52
CA GLN A 92 15.34 -0.66 8.51
C GLN A 92 13.94 -0.06 8.59
N GLU A 93 13.51 0.32 9.80
CA GLU A 93 12.24 1.01 10.01
C GLU A 93 12.26 2.44 9.44
N GLU A 94 13.37 3.16 9.61
CA GLU A 94 13.59 4.48 9.01
C GLU A 94 13.60 4.38 7.48
N GLU A 95 14.37 3.45 6.92
CA GLU A 95 14.40 3.17 5.47
C GLU A 95 13.01 2.82 4.91
N PHE A 96 12.23 2.03 5.65
CA PHE A 96 10.86 1.70 5.27
C PHE A 96 9.93 2.91 5.34
N THR A 97 10.10 3.77 6.34
CA THR A 97 9.34 5.03 6.44
C THR A 97 9.62 5.93 5.24
N ASP A 98 10.89 6.13 4.89
CA ASP A 98 11.27 6.97 3.76
C ASP A 98 10.69 6.44 2.45
N PHE A 99 10.71 5.12 2.28
CA PHE A 99 10.06 4.45 1.17
C PHE A 99 8.55 4.70 1.13
N VAL A 100 7.81 4.45 2.22
CA VAL A 100 6.37 4.69 2.26
C VAL A 100 6.06 6.17 1.99
N GLN A 101 6.84 7.09 2.54
CA GLN A 101 6.70 8.52 2.29
C GLN A 101 6.89 8.86 0.81
N SER A 102 7.88 8.28 0.14
CA SER A 102 8.09 8.47 -1.30
C SER A 102 6.89 8.02 -2.15
N LEU A 103 6.19 6.95 -1.73
CA LEU A 103 4.99 6.47 -2.42
C LEU A 103 3.78 7.40 -2.20
N VAL A 104 3.61 7.91 -0.98
CA VAL A 104 2.49 8.81 -0.64
C VAL A 104 2.67 10.19 -1.28
N LEU A 105 3.91 10.67 -1.34
CA LEU A 105 4.24 11.98 -1.94
C LEU A 105 4.39 11.92 -3.46
N ASP A 106 4.28 10.74 -4.07
CA ASP A 106 4.28 10.60 -5.52
C ASP A 106 3.07 11.38 -6.10
N ARG A 107 3.34 12.53 -6.72
CA ARG A 107 2.33 13.40 -7.32
C ARG A 107 1.70 12.82 -8.59
N ALA A 108 2.23 11.71 -9.12
CA ALA A 108 1.56 10.89 -10.13
C ALA A 108 0.46 10.00 -9.52
N ALA A 109 0.27 10.03 -8.20
CA ALA A 109 -0.74 9.26 -7.50
C ALA A 109 -2.16 9.56 -7.99
N VAL A 110 -2.96 8.53 -7.75
CA VAL A 110 -4.17 8.06 -8.43
C VAL A 110 -5.30 9.06 -8.68
N PRO A 111 -5.53 10.14 -7.90
CA PRO A 111 -6.62 11.05 -8.21
C PRO A 111 -6.41 11.83 -9.50
N ILE A 112 -5.21 12.36 -9.76
CA ILE A 112 -4.99 13.34 -10.84
C ILE A 112 -4.96 12.67 -12.23
N SER A 113 -4.46 11.44 -12.32
CA SER A 113 -4.33 10.71 -13.58
C SER A 113 -5.65 10.20 -14.14
N ILE A 114 -6.70 10.07 -13.32
CA ILE A 114 -8.04 9.64 -13.77
C ILE A 114 -8.81 10.79 -14.43
N PHE A 115 -8.54 12.04 -14.04
CA PHE A 115 -9.26 13.22 -14.54
C PHE A 115 -8.54 13.97 -15.68
N ARG A 116 -7.47 13.40 -16.24
CA ARG A 116 -6.72 13.98 -17.37
C ARG A 116 -7.03 13.28 -18.69
#